data_AF-A0A1Y0H8H8-F1
#
_entry.id   AF-A0A1Y0H8H8-F1
#
_cell.length_a   1.000
_cell.length_b   1.000
_cell.length_c   1.000
_cell.angle_alpha   90.00
_cell.angle_beta   90.00
_cell.angle_gamma   90.00
#
_symmetry.space_group_name_H-M   'P 1'
#
loop_
_entity.id
_entity.type
_entity.pdbx_description
1 polymer ?
#
loop_
_entity_poly.entity_id
_entity_poly.type
_entity_poly.pdbx_seq_one_letter_code
_entity_poly.pdbx_strand_id
1 'polypeptide(L)'
;MDDPRSPEDAVKEAADLARRRLESADAEMETRIKELEASARQARERHETNQTQQQASVTVADPEIARGAGLGLVIAYAVIGLPLLGFLIGYFIDGRLNGPIGGILGLVGALLGVAFAIYRVQTQAKR
;
A
#
# COMPACT_ATOMS: atom_id res chain seq x y z
N MET A 1 -8.11 -69.86 -36.43
CA MET A 1 -7.35 -68.79 -37.13
C MET A 1 -6.55 -68.15 -36.01
N ASP A 2 -5.49 -68.88 -35.65
CA ASP A 2 -4.78 -68.76 -34.38
C ASP A 2 -3.47 -68.03 -34.68
N ASP A 3 -3.31 -66.85 -34.07
CA ASP A 3 -2.17 -65.95 -34.29
C ASP A 3 -0.88 -66.61 -33.74
N PRO A 4 0.13 -66.92 -34.59
CA PRO A 4 1.32 -67.66 -34.18
C PRO A 4 2.41 -66.71 -33.66
N ARG A 5 2.07 -65.81 -32.76
CA ARG A 5 3.06 -64.96 -32.06
C ARG A 5 3.45 -65.62 -30.75
N SER A 6 4.75 -65.84 -30.57
CA SER A 6 5.31 -66.32 -29.31
C SER A 6 4.85 -65.39 -28.17
N PRO A 7 4.41 -65.91 -27.01
CA PRO A 7 4.04 -65.08 -25.87
C PRO A 7 5.17 -64.13 -25.44
N GLU A 8 6.43 -64.45 -25.76
CA GLU A 8 7.59 -63.58 -25.50
C GLU A 8 7.62 -62.33 -26.39
N ASP A 9 7.11 -62.42 -27.63
CA ASP A 9 7.07 -61.29 -28.56
C ASP A 9 5.96 -60.30 -28.18
N ALA A 10 4.82 -60.81 -27.71
CA ALA A 10 3.72 -59.98 -27.21
C ALA A 10 4.13 -59.19 -25.94
N VAL A 11 4.95 -59.79 -25.07
CA VAL A 11 5.46 -59.13 -23.86
C VAL A 11 6.49 -58.06 -24.20
N LYS A 12 7.40 -58.32 -25.16
CA LYS A 12 8.35 -57.31 -25.65
C LYS A 12 7.64 -56.12 -26.30
N GLU A 13 6.65 -56.37 -27.15
CA GLU A 13 5.88 -55.32 -27.82
C GLU A 13 5.12 -54.45 -26.80
N ALA A 14 4.54 -55.06 -25.76
CA ALA A 14 3.89 -54.34 -24.66
C ALA A 14 4.89 -53.50 -23.83
N ALA A 15 6.08 -54.03 -23.56
CA ALA A 15 7.13 -53.32 -22.82
C ALA A 15 7.66 -52.11 -23.61
N ASP A 16 7.86 -52.25 -24.92
CA ASP A 16 8.30 -51.15 -25.79
C ASP A 16 7.22 -50.06 -25.93
N LEU A 17 5.94 -50.45 -26.00
CA LEU A 17 4.82 -49.52 -25.99
C LEU A 17 4.74 -48.75 -24.66
N ALA A 18 4.93 -49.43 -23.53
CA ALA A 18 4.95 -48.80 -22.21
C ALA A 18 6.11 -47.81 -22.08
N ARG A 19 7.29 -48.16 -22.61
CA ARG A 19 8.48 -47.31 -22.58
C ARG A 19 8.31 -46.03 -23.40
N ARG A 20 7.74 -46.13 -24.61
CA ARG A 20 7.40 -44.96 -25.44
C ARG A 20 6.35 -44.07 -24.80
N ARG A 21 5.34 -44.66 -24.15
CA ARG A 21 4.31 -43.90 -23.40
C ARG A 21 4.93 -43.12 -22.24
N LEU A 22 5.84 -43.76 -21.49
CA LEU A 22 6.58 -43.10 -20.40
C LEU A 22 7.45 -41.95 -20.91
N GLU A 23 8.25 -42.16 -21.96
CA GLU A 23 9.06 -41.08 -22.56
C GLU A 23 8.21 -39.91 -23.06
N SER A 24 7.06 -40.20 -23.68
CA SER A 24 6.14 -39.14 -24.13
C SER A 24 5.51 -38.38 -22.96
N ALA A 25 5.19 -39.06 -21.86
CA ALA A 25 4.60 -38.45 -20.68
C ALA A 25 5.61 -37.58 -19.93
N ASP A 26 6.87 -38.02 -19.81
CA ASP A 26 7.96 -37.25 -19.20
C ASP A 26 8.25 -35.98 -20.00
N ALA A 27 8.30 -36.06 -21.34
CA ALA A 27 8.51 -34.90 -22.19
C ALA A 27 7.36 -33.87 -22.09
N GLU A 28 6.12 -34.34 -22.02
CA GLU A 28 4.95 -33.48 -21.86
C GLU A 28 4.92 -32.82 -20.46
N MET A 29 5.29 -33.57 -19.42
CA MET A 29 5.38 -33.08 -18.06
C MET A 29 6.48 -32.02 -17.90
N GLU A 30 7.66 -32.24 -18.49
CA GLU A 30 8.74 -31.25 -18.46
C GLU A 30 8.35 -29.95 -19.16
N THR A 31 7.59 -30.04 -20.26
CA THR A 31 7.07 -28.88 -20.99
C THR A 31 6.10 -28.07 -20.12
N ARG A 32 5.16 -28.75 -19.43
CA ARG A 32 4.21 -28.10 -18.52
C ARG A 32 4.90 -27.45 -17.32
N ILE A 33 5.95 -28.06 -16.78
CA ILE A 33 6.73 -27.49 -15.68
C ILE A 33 7.42 -26.20 -16.13
N LYS A 34 8.03 -26.18 -17.32
CA LYS A 34 8.65 -24.98 -17.89
C LYS A 34 7.65 -23.85 -18.14
N GLU A 35 6.45 -24.15 -18.63
CA GLU A 35 5.38 -23.18 -18.81
C GLU A 35 4.89 -22.60 -17.47
N LEU A 36 4.78 -23.44 -16.44
CA LEU A 36 4.39 -23.03 -15.10
C LEU A 36 5.45 -22.12 -14.47
N GLU A 37 6.73 -22.46 -14.64
CA GLU A 37 7.85 -21.65 -14.17
C GLU A 37 7.90 -20.29 -14.89
N ALA A 38 7.71 -20.26 -16.21
CA ALA A 38 7.64 -19.04 -16.99
C ALA A 38 6.48 -18.14 -16.54
N SER A 39 5.31 -18.73 -16.30
CA SER A 39 4.12 -18.02 -15.80
C SER A 39 4.32 -17.48 -14.39
N ALA A 40 4.94 -18.26 -13.50
CA ALA A 40 5.25 -17.86 -12.13
C ALA A 40 6.29 -16.72 -12.09
N ARG A 41 7.34 -16.80 -12.92
CA ARG A 41 8.33 -15.72 -13.07
C ARG A 41 7.69 -14.43 -13.58
N GLN A 42 6.85 -14.53 -14.61
CA GLN A 42 6.15 -13.35 -15.16
C GLN A 42 5.17 -12.73 -14.15
N ALA A 43 4.46 -13.56 -13.37
CA ALA A 43 3.59 -13.07 -12.31
C ALA A 43 4.38 -12.36 -11.20
N ARG A 44 5.54 -12.91 -10.82
CA ARG A 44 6.42 -12.32 -9.82
C ARG A 44 7.01 -11.00 -10.28
N GLU A 45 7.51 -10.92 -11.52
CA GLU A 45 8.02 -9.67 -12.11
C GLU A 45 6.92 -8.60 -12.12
N ARG A 46 5.70 -8.92 -12.58
CA ARG A 46 4.58 -7.97 -12.54
C ARG A 46 4.28 -7.49 -11.11
N HIS A 47 4.34 -8.39 -10.13
CA HIS A 47 4.10 -8.03 -8.73
C HIS A 47 5.19 -7.10 -8.18
N GLU A 48 6.46 -7.40 -8.44
CA GLU A 48 7.60 -6.54 -8.05
C GLU A 48 7.54 -5.19 -8.77
N THR A 49 7.20 -5.17 -10.06
CA THR A 49 7.09 -3.91 -10.82
C THR A 49 5.94 -3.05 -10.30
N ASN A 50 4.79 -3.66 -10.00
CA ASN A 50 3.63 -2.95 -9.44
C ASN A 50 3.88 -2.45 -8.02
N GLN A 51 4.57 -3.22 -7.17
CA GLN A 51 4.94 -2.76 -5.83
C GLN A 51 5.97 -1.61 -5.89
N THR A 52 6.95 -1.70 -6.78
CA THR A 52 7.94 -0.64 -6.97
C THR A 52 7.31 0.62 -7.53
N GLN A 53 6.38 0.50 -8.48
CA GLN A 53 5.62 1.64 -9.03
C GLN A 53 4.65 2.23 -8.00
N GLN A 54 4.00 1.43 -7.16
CA GLN A 54 3.14 1.91 -6.08
C GLN A 54 3.95 2.65 -4.99
N GLN A 55 5.12 2.14 -4.61
CA GLN A 55 6.02 2.82 -3.67
C GLN A 55 6.61 4.10 -4.28
N ALA A 56 6.91 4.10 -5.58
CA ALA A 56 7.34 5.30 -6.30
C ALA A 56 6.19 6.33 -6.42
N SER A 57 4.95 5.92 -6.68
CA SER A 57 3.80 6.83 -6.76
C SER A 57 3.38 7.41 -5.41
N VAL A 58 3.67 6.73 -4.29
CA VAL A 58 3.52 7.32 -2.94
C VAL A 58 4.60 8.38 -2.66
N THR A 59 5.77 8.26 -3.29
CA THR A 59 6.90 9.20 -3.11
C THR A 59 6.83 10.39 -4.06
N VAL A 60 6.27 10.22 -5.27
CA VAL A 60 5.97 11.32 -6.19
C VAL A 60 4.58 11.88 -5.87
N ALA A 61 4.39 12.31 -4.62
CA ALA A 61 3.29 13.21 -4.31
C ALA A 61 3.55 14.50 -5.07
N ASP A 62 2.70 14.81 -6.04
CA ASP A 62 2.77 16.05 -6.81
C ASP A 62 3.04 17.22 -5.85
N PRO A 63 4.12 17.99 -6.02
CA PRO A 63 4.51 19.01 -5.06
C PRO A 63 3.42 20.06 -4.87
N GLU A 64 2.52 20.26 -5.84
CA GLU A 64 1.32 21.10 -5.70
C GLU A 64 0.24 20.48 -4.81
N ILE A 65 -0.05 19.19 -4.98
CA ILE A 65 -1.06 18.47 -4.16
C ILE A 65 -0.54 18.28 -2.73
N ALA A 66 0.74 17.95 -2.56
CA ALA A 66 1.39 17.84 -1.26
C ALA A 66 1.44 19.18 -0.50
N ARG A 67 1.60 20.31 -1.21
CA ARG A 67 1.52 21.65 -0.61
C ARG A 67 0.10 21.95 -0.10
N GLY A 68 -0.94 21.64 -0.87
CA GLY A 68 -2.33 21.85 -0.47
C GLY A 68 -2.75 20.98 0.71
N ALA A 69 -2.42 19.69 0.69
CA ALA A 69 -2.72 18.75 1.77
C ALA A 69 -1.97 19.08 3.07
N GLY A 70 -0.68 19.43 2.97
CA GLY A 70 0.13 19.87 4.12
C GLY A 70 -0.44 21.13 4.78
N LEU A 71 -0.93 22.08 3.99
CA LEU A 71 -1.57 23.28 4.52
C LEU A 71 -2.93 23.01 5.17
N GLY A 72 -3.78 22.19 4.54
CA GLY A 72 -5.07 21.80 5.12
C GLY A 72 -4.89 21.14 6.49
N LEU A 73 -3.87 20.28 6.61
CA LEU A 73 -3.54 19.60 7.86
C LEU A 73 -3.00 20.57 8.92
N VAL A 74 -2.12 21.51 8.56
CA VAL A 74 -1.65 22.56 9.49
C VAL A 74 -2.78 23.47 9.94
N ILE A 75 -3.72 23.82 9.05
CA ILE A 75 -4.90 24.63 9.39
C ILE A 75 -5.81 23.85 10.34
N ALA A 76 -6.08 22.57 10.07
CA ALA A 76 -6.87 21.72 10.97
C ALA A 76 -6.25 21.62 12.37
N TYR A 77 -4.93 21.40 12.44
CA TYR A 77 -4.21 21.38 13.71
C TYR A 77 -4.20 22.74 14.40
N ALA A 78 -4.14 23.86 13.68
CA ALA A 78 -4.19 25.18 14.29
C ALA A 78 -5.59 25.48 14.86
N VAL A 79 -6.66 25.16 14.13
CA VAL A 79 -8.05 25.42 14.55
C VAL A 79 -8.44 24.61 15.78
N ILE A 80 -8.00 23.36 15.87
CA ILE A 80 -8.33 22.48 17.00
C ILE A 80 -7.27 22.59 18.12
N GLY A 81 -6.00 22.63 17.75
CA GLY A 81 -4.87 22.57 18.67
C GLY A 81 -4.62 23.85 19.45
N LEU A 82 -4.75 25.04 18.85
CA LEU A 82 -4.57 26.29 19.61
C LEU A 82 -5.60 26.49 20.74
N PRO A 83 -6.91 26.28 20.53
CA PRO A 83 -7.89 26.35 21.62
C PRO A 83 -7.58 25.35 22.74
N LEU A 84 -7.26 24.10 22.39
CA LEU A 84 -6.90 23.07 23.36
C LEU A 84 -5.64 23.42 24.14
N LEU A 85 -4.60 23.93 23.47
CA LEU A 85 -3.37 24.37 24.10
C LEU A 85 -3.61 25.58 25.02
N GLY A 86 -4.38 26.56 24.57
CA GLY A 86 -4.75 27.74 25.38
C GLY A 86 -5.56 27.37 26.61
N PHE A 87 -6.51 26.43 26.47
CA PHE A 87 -7.26 25.88 27.59
C PHE A 87 -6.37 25.11 28.57
N LEU A 88 -5.44 24.28 28.06
CA LEU A 88 -4.53 23.51 28.90
C LEU A 88 -3.58 24.42 29.70
N ILE A 89 -2.99 25.43 29.04
CA ILE A 89 -2.14 26.44 29.69
C ILE A 89 -2.95 27.19 30.74
N GLY A 90 -4.16 27.62 30.39
CA GLY A 90 -5.03 28.36 31.29
C GLY A 90 -5.52 27.55 32.49
N TYR A 91 -5.80 26.26 32.33
CA TYR A 91 -6.11 25.33 33.43
C TYR A 91 -4.94 25.21 34.41
N PHE A 92 -3.71 25.14 33.90
CA PHE A 92 -2.51 25.05 34.74
C PHE A 92 -2.24 26.36 35.52
N ILE A 93 -2.60 27.50 34.94
CA ILE A 93 -2.51 28.82 35.59
C ILE A 93 -3.64 29.00 36.61
N ASP A 94 -4.86 28.53 36.34
CA ASP A 94 -5.99 28.57 37.27
C ASP A 94 -5.72 27.77 38.54
N GLY A 95 -5.04 26.63 38.43
CA GLY A 95 -4.59 25.86 39.59
C GLY A 95 -3.65 26.64 40.54
N ARG A 96 -3.09 27.78 40.10
CA ARG A 96 -2.23 28.67 40.89
C ARG A 96 -2.93 29.96 41.34
N LEU A 97 -3.90 30.46 40.57
CA LEU A 97 -4.55 31.76 40.80
C LEU A 97 -6.01 31.68 41.28
N ASN A 98 -6.62 30.49 41.36
CA ASN A 98 -8.01 30.28 41.79
C ASN A 98 -9.03 31.18 41.07
N GLY A 99 -8.75 31.55 39.82
CA GLY A 99 -9.63 32.34 38.96
C GLY A 99 -10.25 31.49 37.85
N PRO A 100 -11.13 32.06 37.00
CA PRO A 100 -11.61 31.43 35.77
C PRO A 100 -10.77 31.82 34.54
N ILE A 101 -9.45 32.00 34.70
CA ILE A 101 -8.53 32.49 33.65
C ILE A 101 -8.37 31.44 32.54
N GLY A 102 -8.59 30.16 32.85
CA GLY A 102 -8.56 29.05 31.91
C GLY A 102 -9.56 29.17 30.76
N GLY A 103 -10.79 29.59 31.08
CA GLY A 103 -11.81 29.84 30.08
C GLY A 103 -11.46 31.02 29.17
N ILE A 104 -10.89 32.09 29.74
CA ILE A 104 -10.51 33.30 29.01
C ILE A 104 -9.34 33.02 28.07
N LEU A 105 -8.30 32.34 28.54
CA LEU A 105 -7.14 31.96 27.72
C LEU A 105 -7.50 30.96 26.63
N GLY A 106 -8.42 30.02 26.90
CA GLY A 106 -8.95 29.12 25.87
C GLY A 106 -9.70 29.87 24.77
N LEU A 107 -10.53 30.86 25.13
CA LEU A 107 -11.30 31.67 24.18
C LEU A 107 -10.39 32.59 23.35
N VAL A 108 -9.39 33.21 23.98
CA VAL A 108 -8.34 33.98 23.28
C VAL A 108 -7.52 33.08 22.34
N GLY A 109 -7.13 31.89 22.79
CA GLY A 109 -6.44 30.91 21.97
C GLY A 109 -7.25 30.48 20.74
N ALA A 110 -8.57 30.29 20.91
CA ALA A 110 -9.46 29.97 19.80
C ALA A 110 -9.56 31.11 18.77
N LEU A 111 -9.73 32.35 19.23
CA LEU A 111 -9.77 33.53 18.36
C LEU A 111 -8.46 33.69 17.58
N LEU A 112 -7.32 33.49 18.24
CA LEU A 112 -6.00 33.54 17.59
C LEU A 112 -5.80 32.40 16.58
N GLY A 113 -6.27 31.18 16.89
CA GLY A 113 -6.21 30.04 15.98
C GLY A 113 -7.02 30.26 14.70
N VAL A 114 -8.24 30.81 14.83
CA VAL A 114 -9.11 31.15 13.69
C VAL A 114 -8.51 32.32 12.89
N ALA A 115 -8.02 33.37 13.54
CA ALA A 115 -7.37 34.50 12.87
C ALA A 115 -6.12 34.06 12.09
N PHE A 116 -5.31 33.17 12.67
CA PHE A 116 -4.12 32.61 12.01
C PHE A 116 -4.50 31.75 10.79
N ALA A 117 -5.54 30.92 10.91
CA ALA A 117 -6.05 30.13 9.79
C ALA A 117 -6.51 31.02 8.63
N ILE A 118 -7.29 32.07 8.91
CA ILE A 118 -7.76 33.03 7.90
C ILE A 118 -6.58 33.77 7.26
N TYR A 119 -5.61 34.24 8.06
CA TYR A 119 -4.42 34.92 7.54
C TYR A 119 -3.59 34.03 6.62
N ARG A 120 -3.39 32.77 7.00
CA ARG A 120 -2.67 31.77 6.18
C ARG A 120 -3.39 31.49 4.87
N VAL A 121 -4.71 31.34 4.88
CA VAL A 121 -5.51 31.14 3.66
C VAL A 121 -5.44 32.36 2.74
N GLN A 122 -5.56 33.57 3.29
CA GLN A 122 -5.48 34.80 2.48
C GLN A 122 -4.09 35.07 1.90
N THR A 123 -3.01 34.75 2.63
CA THR A 123 -1.64 34.89 2.12
C THR A 123 -1.32 33.86 1.04
N GLN A 124 -1.96 32.70 1.04
CA GLN A 124 -1.88 31.73 -0.04
C GLN A 124 -2.70 32.15 -1.27
N ALA A 125 -3.91 32.68 -1.07
CA ALA A 125 -4.77 33.12 -2.18
C ALA A 125 -4.23 34.32 -2.97
N LYS A 126 -3.24 35.05 -2.42
CA LYS A 126 -2.58 36.19 -3.08
C LYS A 126 -1.30 35.82 -3.84
N ARG A 127 -0.83 34.57 -3.77
CA ARG A 127 0.31 34.07 -4.56
C ARG A 127 -0.19 33.25 -5.73
#